data_AF-A0A4P7W150-F1
#
_entry.id   AF-A0A4P7W150-F1
#
_cell.length_a   1.000
_cell.length_b   1.000
_cell.length_c   1.000
_cell.angle_alpha   90.00
_cell.angle_beta   90.00
_cell.angle_gamma   90.00
#
_symmetry.space_group_name_H-M   'P 1'
#
loop_
_entity.id
_entity.type
_entity.pdbx_description
1 polymer ?
#
loop_
_entity_poly.entity_id
_entity_poly.type
_entity_poly.pdbx_seq_one_letter_code
_entity_poly.pdbx_strand_id
1 'polypeptide(L)'
;MTDPSQIYLDETVRKMVTTTRSYILGTATAMINEAVMAERADSIATDDEARKQLEAYKTDRYAKAKELLTIIEEKLPEAAAPYAIQIPQKMAQIYARIGVATGDKEASAKAIELLEKEIMRYAGNVKYYQSLNPWQYATLPQTDRFIETYYMVYLLQDLGDIGGDPEKMVDRLTDMGVNFDRIVSILQQ
;
A
#
# COMPACT_ATOMS: atom_id res chain seq x y z
N MET A 1 21.19 20.83 -4.94
CA MET A 1 20.82 19.40 -5.09
C MET A 1 19.87 19.29 -6.25
N THR A 2 20.06 18.32 -7.12
CA THR A 2 19.23 18.12 -8.34
C THR A 2 18.51 16.77 -8.35
N ASP A 3 18.86 15.86 -7.44
CA ASP A 3 18.25 14.53 -7.30
C ASP A 3 17.92 14.25 -5.81
N PRO A 4 16.68 13.81 -5.48
CA PRO A 4 16.28 13.49 -4.11
C PRO A 4 17.16 12.45 -3.40
N SER A 5 17.79 11.53 -4.14
CA SER A 5 18.69 10.50 -3.60
C SER A 5 20.00 11.06 -3.05
N GLN A 6 20.35 12.30 -3.40
CA GLN A 6 21.56 12.95 -2.91
C GLN A 6 21.38 13.53 -1.49
N ILE A 7 20.15 13.65 -1.01
CA ILE A 7 19.85 14.23 0.29
C ILE A 7 20.34 13.28 1.39
N TYR A 8 21.35 13.70 2.15
CA TYR A 8 21.73 12.97 3.35
C TYR A 8 20.65 13.15 4.41
N LEU A 9 20.01 12.04 4.78
CA LEU A 9 19.14 11.95 5.93
C LEU A 9 19.87 11.13 6.99
N ASP A 10 19.95 11.62 8.22
CA ASP A 10 20.35 10.78 9.34
C ASP A 10 19.15 9.92 9.82
N GLU A 11 19.39 9.08 10.84
CA GLU A 11 18.36 8.18 11.37
C GLU A 11 17.15 8.93 11.97
N THR A 12 17.39 10.07 12.61
CA THR A 12 16.32 10.91 13.16
C THR A 12 15.47 11.49 12.04
N VAL A 13 16.11 12.03 11.01
CA VAL A 13 15.39 12.60 9.86
C VAL A 13 14.62 11.51 9.10
N ARG A 14 15.20 10.31 8.91
CA ARG A 14 14.48 9.16 8.32
C ARG A 14 13.24 8.75 9.10
N LYS A 15 13.34 8.73 10.43
CA LYS A 15 12.18 8.46 11.32
C LYS A 15 11.12 9.55 11.22
N MET A 16 11.54 10.81 11.16
CA MET A 16 10.60 11.93 10.98
C MET A 16 9.87 11.84 9.64
N VAL A 17 10.57 11.58 8.53
CA VAL A 17 9.96 11.38 7.21
C VAL A 17 8.96 10.23 7.23
N THR A 18 9.32 9.10 7.83
CA THR A 18 8.42 7.95 7.97
C THR A 18 7.16 8.30 8.76
N THR A 19 7.33 9.03 9.87
CA THR A 19 6.23 9.48 10.72
C THR A 19 5.33 10.46 9.98
N THR A 20 5.88 11.42 9.26
CA THR A 20 5.13 12.38 8.44
C THR A 20 4.31 11.68 7.36
N ARG A 21 4.91 10.74 6.60
CA ARG A 21 4.17 9.93 5.62
C ARG A 21 3.01 9.17 6.27
N SER A 22 3.23 8.63 7.46
CA SER A 22 2.22 7.88 8.21
C SER A 22 1.04 8.75 8.65
N TYR A 23 1.30 9.99 9.10
CA TYR A 23 0.25 10.96 9.41
C TYR A 23 -0.53 11.38 8.16
N ILE A 24 0.16 11.65 7.05
CA ILE A 24 -0.49 11.99 5.78
C ILE A 24 -1.41 10.85 5.32
N LEU A 25 -0.94 9.60 5.40
CA LEU A 25 -1.77 8.43 5.09
C LEU A 25 -2.94 8.25 6.05
N GLY A 26 -2.75 8.54 7.33
CA GLY A 26 -3.85 8.54 8.31
C GLY A 26 -4.94 9.55 7.93
N THR A 27 -4.55 10.77 7.53
CA THR A 27 -5.48 11.79 7.05
C THR A 27 -6.17 11.39 5.75
N ALA A 28 -5.43 10.86 4.76
CA ALA A 28 -6.01 10.38 3.51
C ALA A 28 -7.01 9.23 3.76
N THR A 29 -6.69 8.31 4.67
CA THR A 29 -7.60 7.23 5.08
C THR A 29 -8.89 7.78 5.71
N ALA A 30 -8.78 8.80 6.58
CA ALA A 30 -9.95 9.44 7.17
C ALA A 30 -10.84 10.10 6.11
N MET A 31 -10.25 10.76 5.11
CA MET A 31 -10.99 11.34 3.99
C MET A 31 -11.72 10.28 3.15
N ILE A 32 -11.07 9.14 2.88
CA ILE A 32 -11.74 8.00 2.22
C ILE A 32 -12.92 7.49 3.05
N ASN A 33 -12.75 7.35 4.36
CA ASN A 33 -13.83 6.91 5.24
C ASN A 33 -15.01 7.89 5.24
N GLU A 34 -14.73 9.20 5.28
CA GLU A 34 -15.75 10.24 5.16
C GLU A 34 -16.52 10.15 3.83
N ALA A 35 -15.81 9.93 2.71
CA ALA A 35 -16.44 9.73 1.40
C ALA A 35 -17.32 8.48 1.37
N VAL A 36 -16.84 7.35 1.91
CA VAL A 36 -17.60 6.10 2.00
C VAL A 36 -18.86 6.27 2.85
N MET A 37 -18.79 7.02 3.96
CA MET A 37 -19.98 7.31 4.76
C MET A 37 -20.99 8.17 3.99
N ALA A 38 -20.51 9.14 3.21
CA ALA A 38 -21.38 9.96 2.36
C ALA A 38 -22.01 9.16 1.21
N GLU A 39 -21.32 8.16 0.63
CA GLU A 39 -21.92 7.24 -0.36
C GLU A 39 -23.07 6.43 0.24
N ARG A 40 -22.90 5.95 1.47
CA ARG A 40 -23.97 5.24 2.19
C ARG A 40 -25.15 6.16 2.45
N ALA A 41 -24.91 7.39 2.87
CA ALA A 41 -25.96 8.38 3.09
C ALA A 41 -26.72 8.74 1.79
N ASP A 42 -26.01 8.83 0.68
CA ASP A 42 -26.57 9.14 -0.64
C ASP A 42 -27.51 8.02 -1.13
N SER A 43 -27.17 6.76 -0.87
CA SER A 43 -28.00 5.60 -1.23
C SER A 43 -29.40 5.57 -0.59
N ILE A 44 -29.60 6.33 0.49
CA ILE A 44 -30.87 6.43 1.23
C ILE A 44 -31.50 7.83 1.15
N ALA A 45 -30.85 8.77 0.46
CA ALA A 45 -31.31 10.15 0.36
C ALA A 45 -32.51 10.27 -0.59
N THR A 46 -33.64 10.73 -0.06
CA THR A 46 -34.89 10.91 -0.83
C THR A 46 -34.96 12.26 -1.53
N ASP A 47 -34.21 13.26 -1.06
CA ASP A 47 -34.22 14.63 -1.58
C ASP A 47 -33.07 14.92 -2.57
N ASP A 48 -33.36 15.67 -3.63
CA ASP A 48 -32.42 15.98 -4.71
C ASP A 48 -31.30 16.94 -4.27
N GLU A 49 -31.58 17.87 -3.35
CA GLU A 49 -30.60 18.84 -2.85
C GLU A 49 -29.62 18.15 -1.89
N ALA A 50 -30.12 17.26 -1.03
CA ALA A 50 -29.28 16.42 -0.19
C ALA A 50 -28.31 15.55 -1.01
N ARG A 51 -28.79 14.95 -2.11
CA ARG A 51 -27.92 14.15 -3.02
C ARG A 51 -26.81 15.01 -3.64
N LYS A 52 -27.12 16.22 -4.12
CA LYS A 52 -26.09 17.12 -4.68
C LYS A 52 -25.02 17.51 -3.66
N GLN A 53 -25.42 17.80 -2.42
CA GLN A 53 -24.47 18.15 -1.35
C GLN A 53 -23.57 16.98 -0.99
N LEU A 54 -24.12 15.76 -0.92
CA LEU A 54 -23.37 14.54 -0.70
C LEU A 54 -22.39 14.26 -1.84
N GLU A 55 -22.81 14.44 -3.10
CA GLU A 55 -21.92 14.29 -4.26
C GLU A 55 -20.73 15.26 -4.24
N ALA A 56 -21.00 16.54 -3.95
CA ALA A 56 -19.94 17.54 -3.83
C ALA A 56 -18.96 17.19 -2.69
N TYR A 57 -19.49 16.74 -1.54
CA TYR A 57 -18.68 16.34 -0.40
C TYR A 57 -17.82 15.10 -0.71
N LYS A 58 -18.41 14.03 -1.29
CA LYS A 58 -17.68 12.82 -1.72
C LYS A 58 -16.53 13.17 -2.67
N THR A 59 -16.83 13.98 -3.69
CA THR A 59 -15.85 14.40 -4.69
C THR A 59 -14.69 15.18 -4.05
N ASP A 60 -14.99 16.12 -3.15
CA ASP A 60 -13.97 16.88 -2.40
C ASP A 60 -13.08 15.96 -1.55
N ARG A 61 -13.66 14.99 -0.84
CA ARG A 61 -12.93 14.05 0.00
C ARG A 61 -11.99 13.16 -0.81
N TYR A 62 -12.46 12.58 -1.93
CA TYR A 62 -11.63 11.77 -2.81
C TYR A 62 -10.50 12.59 -3.45
N ALA A 63 -10.78 13.81 -3.89
CA ALA A 63 -9.77 14.70 -4.47
C ALA A 63 -8.67 15.04 -3.47
N LYS A 64 -9.02 15.38 -2.22
CA LYS A 64 -8.04 15.67 -1.16
C LYS A 64 -7.24 14.44 -0.75
N ALA A 65 -7.86 13.26 -0.69
CA ALA A 65 -7.14 12.01 -0.43
C ALA A 65 -6.09 11.75 -1.53
N LYS A 66 -6.45 11.97 -2.81
CA LYS A 66 -5.51 11.86 -3.93
C LYS A 66 -4.36 12.86 -3.81
N GLU A 67 -4.66 14.12 -3.52
CA GLU A 67 -3.64 15.18 -3.35
C GLU A 67 -2.64 14.84 -2.26
N LEU A 68 -3.10 14.29 -1.12
CA LEU A 68 -2.22 13.85 -0.04
C LEU A 68 -1.26 12.73 -0.47
N LEU A 69 -1.72 11.79 -1.30
CA LEU A 69 -0.84 10.76 -1.86
C LEU A 69 0.19 11.35 -2.82
N THR A 70 -0.22 12.28 -3.68
CA THR A 70 0.69 13.01 -4.57
C THR A 70 1.76 13.78 -3.79
N ILE A 71 1.40 14.39 -2.65
CA ILE A 71 2.38 15.06 -1.76
C ILE A 71 3.42 14.07 -1.24
N ILE A 72 3.02 12.85 -0.88
CA ILE A 72 3.99 11.82 -0.47
C ILE A 72 4.93 11.50 -1.62
N GLU A 73 4.42 11.31 -2.84
CA GLU A 73 5.22 10.93 -4.00
C GLU A 73 6.17 12.04 -4.45
N GLU A 74 5.73 13.30 -4.44
CA GLU A 74 6.52 14.43 -4.93
C GLU A 74 7.47 15.01 -3.88
N LYS A 75 7.01 15.16 -2.64
CA LYS A 75 7.74 15.90 -1.60
C LYS A 75 8.47 14.99 -0.63
N LEU A 76 7.99 13.76 -0.48
CA LEU A 76 8.60 12.74 0.38
C LEU A 76 8.84 11.45 -0.42
N PRO A 77 9.54 11.50 -1.57
CA PRO A 77 9.66 10.35 -2.48
C PRO A 77 10.45 9.20 -1.86
N GLU A 78 10.16 7.98 -2.32
CA GLU A 78 10.94 6.78 -1.97
C GLU A 78 12.44 6.93 -2.25
N ALA A 79 12.79 7.67 -3.32
CA ALA A 79 14.18 7.94 -3.71
C ALA A 79 14.97 8.72 -2.65
N ALA A 80 14.32 9.58 -1.87
CA ALA A 80 14.96 10.33 -0.78
C ALA A 80 15.06 9.50 0.51
N ALA A 81 14.00 8.75 0.83
CA ALA A 81 13.97 7.83 1.96
C ALA A 81 13.09 6.63 1.59
N PRO A 82 13.58 5.39 1.71
CA PRO A 82 12.77 4.20 1.46
C PRO A 82 11.46 4.22 2.25
N TYR A 83 10.41 3.64 1.69
CA TYR A 83 9.15 3.50 2.43
C TYR A 83 9.29 2.46 3.54
N ALA A 84 8.64 2.73 4.67
CA ALA A 84 8.47 1.73 5.71
C ALA A 84 7.44 0.68 5.27
N ILE A 85 7.48 -0.49 5.93
CA ILE A 85 6.55 -1.60 5.68
C ILE A 85 5.11 -1.09 5.77
N GLN A 86 4.24 -1.59 4.89
CA GLN A 86 2.81 -1.25 4.77
C GLN A 86 2.51 0.17 4.24
N ILE A 87 3.48 1.09 4.16
CA ILE A 87 3.23 2.42 3.58
C ILE A 87 2.78 2.29 2.11
N PRO A 88 3.48 1.53 1.24
CA PRO A 88 3.06 1.39 -0.16
C PRO A 88 1.76 0.62 -0.32
N GLN A 89 1.53 -0.40 0.52
CA GLN A 89 0.25 -1.12 0.57
C GLN A 89 -0.92 -0.17 0.85
N LYS A 90 -0.80 0.68 1.89
CA LYS A 90 -1.85 1.66 2.24
C LYS A 90 -2.05 2.71 1.14
N MET A 91 -0.97 3.17 0.52
CA MET A 91 -1.06 4.07 -0.64
C MET A 91 -1.86 3.41 -1.77
N ALA A 92 -1.56 2.16 -2.10
CA ALA A 92 -2.25 1.41 -3.13
C ALA A 92 -3.74 1.21 -2.81
N GLN A 93 -4.09 0.83 -1.58
CA GLN A 93 -5.48 0.68 -1.14
C GLN A 93 -6.28 1.99 -1.29
N ILE A 94 -5.68 3.13 -0.94
CA ILE A 94 -6.32 4.44 -1.10
C ILE A 94 -6.48 4.81 -2.58
N TYR A 95 -5.42 4.65 -3.39
CA TYR A 95 -5.48 4.90 -4.83
C TYR A 95 -6.53 4.02 -5.52
N ALA A 96 -6.61 2.74 -5.17
CA ALA A 96 -7.61 1.83 -5.70
C ALA A 96 -9.02 2.26 -5.33
N ARG A 97 -9.25 2.63 -4.07
CA ARG A 97 -10.56 3.10 -3.62
C ARG A 97 -10.99 4.37 -4.35
N ILE A 98 -10.06 5.30 -4.60
CA ILE A 98 -10.32 6.49 -5.43
C ILE A 98 -10.71 6.05 -6.84
N GLY A 99 -9.91 5.21 -7.50
CA GLY A 99 -10.16 4.75 -8.87
C GLY A 99 -11.51 4.06 -9.04
N VAL A 100 -11.90 3.20 -8.08
CA VAL A 100 -13.22 2.53 -8.08
C VAL A 100 -14.36 3.52 -7.90
N ALA A 101 -14.22 4.49 -6.99
CA ALA A 101 -15.31 5.41 -6.66
C ALA A 101 -15.50 6.53 -7.69
N THR A 102 -14.41 7.01 -8.30
CA THR A 102 -14.45 8.17 -9.22
C THR A 102 -14.29 7.78 -10.69
N GLY A 103 -13.94 6.53 -11.00
CA GLY A 103 -13.61 6.08 -12.35
C GLY A 103 -12.21 6.52 -12.82
N ASP A 104 -11.37 6.99 -11.90
CA ASP A 104 -10.00 7.44 -12.19
C ASP A 104 -9.08 6.25 -12.49
N LYS A 105 -8.86 6.01 -13.79
CA LYS A 105 -7.99 4.93 -14.27
C LYS A 105 -6.52 5.10 -13.91
N GLU A 106 -6.05 6.35 -13.76
CA GLU A 106 -4.66 6.60 -13.37
C GLU A 106 -4.43 6.19 -11.92
N ALA A 107 -5.39 6.50 -11.04
CA ALA A 107 -5.36 6.05 -9.65
C ALA A 107 -5.39 4.52 -9.55
N SER A 108 -6.26 3.84 -10.31
CA SER A 108 -6.29 2.37 -10.37
C SER A 108 -4.97 1.77 -10.86
N ALA A 109 -4.39 2.32 -11.94
CA ALA A 109 -3.11 1.84 -12.46
C ALA A 109 -1.96 2.06 -11.46
N LYS A 110 -1.95 3.21 -10.77
CA LYS A 110 -0.96 3.52 -9.73
C LYS A 110 -1.04 2.56 -8.54
N ALA A 111 -2.25 2.16 -8.15
CA ALA A 111 -2.44 1.18 -7.08
C ALA A 111 -1.79 -0.17 -7.41
N ILE A 112 -2.02 -0.66 -8.64
CA ILE A 112 -1.42 -1.92 -9.13
C ILE A 112 0.11 -1.78 -9.17
N GLU A 113 0.63 -0.70 -9.75
CA GLU A 113 2.08 -0.43 -9.84
C GLU A 113 2.76 -0.46 -8.45
N LEU A 114 2.14 0.18 -7.45
CA LEU A 114 2.65 0.23 -6.09
C LEU A 114 2.71 -1.17 -5.44
N LEU A 115 1.67 -1.98 -5.61
CA LEU A 115 1.62 -3.34 -5.08
C LEU A 115 2.64 -4.25 -5.75
N GLU A 116 2.70 -4.24 -7.09
CA GLU A 116 3.68 -5.05 -7.82
C GLU A 116 5.11 -4.69 -7.42
N LYS A 117 5.40 -3.39 -7.26
CA LYS A 117 6.71 -2.91 -6.81
C LYS A 117 7.02 -3.37 -5.38
N GLU A 118 6.06 -3.27 -4.46
CA GLU A 118 6.25 -3.67 -3.06
C GLU A 118 6.45 -5.19 -2.92
N ILE A 119 5.67 -5.98 -3.66
CA ILE A 119 5.80 -7.43 -3.74
C ILE A 119 7.21 -7.79 -4.20
N MET A 120 7.67 -7.19 -5.29
CA MET A 120 9.01 -7.43 -5.83
C MET A 120 10.11 -6.99 -4.88
N ARG A 121 9.91 -5.90 -4.13
CA ARG A 121 10.88 -5.42 -3.12
C ARG A 121 11.10 -6.49 -2.04
N TYR A 122 10.03 -7.09 -1.53
CA TYR A 122 10.13 -8.11 -0.48
C TYR A 122 10.37 -9.52 -0.99
N ALA A 123 10.20 -9.80 -2.28
CA ALA A 123 10.50 -11.12 -2.85
C ALA A 123 11.93 -11.58 -2.53
N GLY A 124 12.91 -10.67 -2.65
CA GLY A 124 14.31 -10.95 -2.32
C GLY A 124 14.51 -11.23 -0.83
N ASN A 125 13.84 -10.48 0.04
CA ASN A 125 13.84 -10.70 1.48
C ASN A 125 13.26 -12.07 1.85
N VAL A 126 12.08 -12.40 1.33
CA VAL A 126 11.41 -13.69 1.59
C VAL A 126 12.28 -14.86 1.11
N LYS A 127 12.84 -14.78 -0.09
CA LYS A 127 13.77 -15.79 -0.59
C LYS A 127 14.96 -15.98 0.35
N TYR A 128 15.52 -14.90 0.87
CA TYR A 128 16.60 -14.96 1.83
C TYR A 128 16.16 -15.62 3.14
N TYR A 129 15.03 -15.22 3.74
CA TYR A 129 14.52 -15.80 4.97
C TYR A 129 14.27 -17.31 4.85
N GLN A 130 13.75 -17.75 3.69
CA GLN A 130 13.49 -19.15 3.38
C GLN A 130 14.77 -19.98 3.16
N SER A 131 15.89 -19.34 2.83
CA SER A 131 17.20 -19.99 2.67
C SER A 131 17.93 -20.24 4.00
N LEU A 132 17.46 -19.66 5.10
CA LEU A 132 18.12 -19.75 6.40
C LEU A 132 17.91 -21.11 7.07
N ASN A 133 18.93 -21.57 7.79
CA ASN A 133 18.79 -22.72 8.68
C ASN A 133 17.83 -22.40 9.84
N PRO A 134 17.19 -23.40 10.47
CA PRO A 134 16.20 -23.17 11.53
C PRO A 134 16.69 -22.27 12.68
N TRP A 135 17.94 -22.43 13.11
CA TRP A 135 18.53 -21.61 14.17
C TRP A 135 18.79 -20.16 13.74
N GLN A 136 19.14 -19.92 12.48
CA GLN A 136 19.29 -18.57 11.92
C GLN A 136 17.93 -17.91 11.72
N TYR A 137 16.96 -18.67 11.22
CA TYR A 137 15.59 -18.22 11.06
C TYR A 137 14.97 -17.77 12.39
N ALA A 138 15.25 -18.51 13.48
CA ALA A 138 14.80 -18.13 14.82
C ALA A 138 15.36 -16.79 15.32
N THR A 139 16.50 -16.33 14.79
CA THR A 139 17.08 -15.02 15.13
C THR A 139 16.46 -13.85 14.38
N LEU A 140 15.61 -14.11 13.37
CA LEU A 140 14.98 -13.04 12.62
C LEU A 140 14.11 -12.16 13.53
N PRO A 141 14.14 -10.83 13.37
CA PRO A 141 13.17 -9.94 13.97
C PRO A 141 11.73 -10.35 13.67
N GLN A 142 10.80 -10.00 14.56
CA GLN A 142 9.37 -10.26 14.36
C GLN A 142 8.87 -9.69 13.03
N THR A 143 9.37 -8.52 12.65
CA THR A 143 9.04 -7.84 11.40
C THR A 143 9.42 -8.65 10.16
N ASP A 144 10.59 -9.28 10.14
CA ASP A 144 11.04 -10.10 9.01
C ASP A 144 10.21 -11.38 8.89
N ARG A 145 9.92 -12.02 10.02
CA ARG A 145 9.00 -13.17 10.05
C ARG A 145 7.60 -12.79 9.58
N PHE A 146 7.11 -11.61 10.01
CA PHE A 146 5.83 -11.09 9.54
C PHE A 146 5.81 -10.86 8.02
N ILE A 147 6.92 -10.39 7.44
CA ILE A 147 7.05 -10.19 6.00
C ILE A 147 6.85 -11.51 5.23
N GLU A 148 7.55 -12.57 5.64
CA GLU A 148 7.41 -13.90 5.02
C GLU A 148 6.02 -14.50 5.22
N THR A 149 5.54 -14.56 6.47
CA THR A 149 4.36 -15.36 6.80
C THR A 149 3.06 -14.69 6.36
N TYR A 150 2.95 -13.37 6.50
CA TYR A 150 1.67 -12.67 6.33
C TYR A 150 1.73 -11.60 5.26
N TYR A 151 2.74 -10.74 5.30
CA TYR A 151 2.71 -9.53 4.49
C TYR A 151 2.75 -9.80 2.98
N MET A 152 3.58 -10.75 2.55
CA MET A 152 3.61 -11.17 1.14
C MET A 152 2.23 -11.66 0.66
N VAL A 153 1.53 -12.43 1.49
CA VAL A 153 0.19 -12.94 1.18
C VAL A 153 -0.83 -11.80 1.11
N TYR A 154 -0.77 -10.85 2.06
CA TYR A 154 -1.65 -9.67 2.05
C TYR A 154 -1.45 -8.81 0.80
N LEU A 155 -0.21 -8.62 0.35
CA LEU A 155 0.05 -7.87 -0.88
C LEU A 155 -0.51 -8.57 -2.12
N LEU A 156 -0.40 -9.90 -2.20
CA LEU A 156 -0.97 -10.69 -3.31
C LEU A 156 -2.51 -10.65 -3.29
N GLN A 157 -3.12 -10.72 -2.11
CA GLN A 157 -4.57 -10.58 -1.95
C GLN A 157 -5.04 -9.19 -2.41
N ASP A 158 -4.40 -8.12 -1.90
CA ASP A 158 -4.72 -6.75 -2.31
C ASP A 158 -4.54 -6.55 -3.82
N LEU A 159 -3.53 -7.17 -4.44
CA LEU A 159 -3.31 -7.10 -5.88
C LEU A 159 -4.49 -7.71 -6.65
N GLY A 160 -5.00 -8.86 -6.21
CA GLY A 160 -6.19 -9.49 -6.79
C GLY A 160 -7.45 -8.65 -6.59
N ASP A 161 -7.68 -8.14 -5.37
CA ASP A 161 -8.87 -7.37 -5.02
C ASP A 161 -8.98 -6.05 -5.81
N ILE A 162 -7.84 -5.47 -6.21
CA ILE A 162 -7.77 -4.20 -6.95
C ILE A 162 -7.79 -4.43 -8.47
N GLY A 163 -7.81 -5.69 -8.93
CA GLY A 163 -7.93 -6.06 -10.34
C GLY A 163 -6.58 -6.26 -11.05
N GLY A 164 -5.50 -6.48 -10.30
CA GLY A 164 -4.23 -6.98 -10.83
C GLY A 164 -4.26 -8.50 -11.06
N ASP A 165 -3.11 -9.05 -11.43
CA ASP A 165 -2.95 -10.48 -11.73
C ASP A 165 -2.06 -11.16 -10.67
N PRO A 166 -2.65 -11.63 -9.55
CA PRO A 166 -1.89 -12.27 -8.49
C PRO A 166 -1.32 -13.63 -8.91
N GLU A 167 -1.96 -14.36 -9.83
CA GLU A 167 -1.46 -15.65 -10.32
C GLU A 167 -0.15 -15.46 -11.08
N LYS A 168 -0.11 -14.53 -12.03
CA LYS A 168 1.12 -14.17 -12.74
C LYS A 168 2.21 -13.66 -11.80
N MET A 169 1.83 -12.95 -10.75
CA MET A 169 2.79 -12.50 -9.74
C MET A 169 3.34 -13.67 -8.93
N VAL A 170 2.50 -14.63 -8.52
CA VAL A 170 2.93 -15.86 -7.85
C VAL A 170 3.90 -16.64 -8.73
N ASP A 171 3.59 -16.85 -10.02
CA ASP A 171 4.48 -17.55 -10.96
C ASP A 171 5.86 -16.87 -11.01
N ARG A 172 5.88 -15.55 -11.14
CA ARG A 172 7.13 -14.77 -11.15
C ARG A 172 7.91 -14.90 -9.85
N LEU A 173 7.23 -14.92 -8.70
CA LEU A 173 7.88 -15.08 -7.39
C LEU A 173 8.43 -16.50 -7.21
N THR A 174 7.71 -17.51 -7.68
CA THR A 174 8.18 -18.90 -7.72
C THR A 174 9.40 -19.05 -8.61
N ASP A 175 9.42 -18.43 -9.79
CA ASP A 175 10.60 -18.38 -10.67
C ASP A 175 11.81 -17.71 -9.99
N MET A 176 11.56 -16.71 -9.14
CA MET A 176 12.60 -16.09 -8.31
C MET A 176 13.10 -16.99 -7.17
N GLY A 177 12.38 -18.07 -6.85
CA GLY A 177 12.71 -19.02 -5.80
C GLY A 177 11.97 -18.79 -4.47
N VAL A 178 10.85 -18.08 -4.48
CA VAL A 178 9.94 -17.99 -3.31
C VAL A 178 9.14 -19.29 -3.20
N ASN A 179 9.22 -19.92 -2.03
CA ASN A 179 8.51 -21.15 -1.72
C ASN A 179 7.18 -20.83 -0.99
N PHE A 180 6.06 -20.91 -1.72
CA PHE A 180 4.73 -20.68 -1.16
C PHE A 180 4.21 -21.84 -0.32
N ASP A 181 4.58 -23.09 -0.61
CA ASP A 181 4.19 -24.25 0.21
C ASP A 181 4.66 -24.09 1.66
N ARG A 182 5.87 -23.56 1.84
CA ARG A 182 6.40 -23.21 3.15
C ARG A 182 5.52 -22.17 3.86
N ILE A 183 5.15 -21.10 3.17
CA ILE A 183 4.30 -20.04 3.74
C ILE A 183 2.96 -20.63 4.19
N VAL A 184 2.33 -21.45 3.34
CA VAL A 184 1.08 -22.14 3.67
C VAL A 184 1.24 -23.07 4.88
N SER A 185 2.35 -23.82 4.96
CA SER A 185 2.61 -24.73 6.08
C SER A 185 2.75 -24.00 7.43
N ILE A 186 3.25 -22.76 7.43
CA ILE A 186 3.38 -21.93 8.63
C ILE A 186 2.00 -21.39 9.05
N LEU A 187 1.15 -21.01 8.09
CA LEU A 187 -0.19 -20.48 8.36
C LEU A 187 -1.18 -21.53 8.89
N GLN A 188 -0.91 -22.81 8.65
CA GLN A 188 -1.75 -23.93 9.10
C GLN A 188 -1.38 -24.48 10.49
N GLN A 189 -0.28 -24.01 11.08
CA GLN A 189 0.17 -24.36 12.43
C GLN A 189 -0.41 -23.41 13.48
#